data_AF-A0A939YDK5-F1
#
_entry.id   AF-A0A939YDK5-F1
#
_cell.length_a   1.000
_cell.length_b   1.000
_cell.length_c   1.000
_cell.angle_alpha   90.00
_cell.angle_beta   90.00
_cell.angle_gamma   90.00
#
_symmetry.space_group_name_H-M   'P 1'
#
loop_
_entity.id
_entity.type
_entity.pdbx_description
1 polymer ?
#
loop_
_entity_poly.entity_id
_entity_poly.type
_entity_poly.pdbx_seq_one_letter_code
_entity_poly.pdbx_strand_id
1 'polypeptide(L)'
;MKKYFLLSIILLAAGCFVSCSDGPDSLSASTAKKLIKKELKRINQLESYSKVQIGYFECNDNDIRYKYRQLAANEIITYQVKKVMKQERVKKTRIKKGYWGNYKENYWTNEFVPVYFVTTALTEKGKKLVYEEKEIEPSEDEKELRLDFEVDKSKFPEASVKEKEFPDETTSENAEENGADEPEEYDEPEDYDAPEGDFEYVKDAPEYDKEKANEKYEEVSLLANAWNVEKARNILKTGDFTATAEIIFEVEKATPVGRIMEGRYNGQRVLMKGQNYVFYQDKGWTFEKSE
;
A
#
# COMPACT_ATOMS: atom_id res chain seq x y z
N MET A 1 7.76 -52.39 59.33
CA MET A 1 7.37 -51.00 58.99
C MET A 1 8.59 -50.21 58.51
N LYS A 2 9.03 -50.39 57.26
CA LYS A 2 10.12 -49.62 56.62
C LYS A 2 9.97 -49.72 55.08
N LYS A 3 8.95 -49.07 54.51
CA LYS A 3 8.77 -48.99 53.03
C LYS A 3 8.16 -47.68 52.52
N TYR A 4 8.16 -46.61 53.32
CA TYR A 4 7.56 -45.32 52.91
C TYR A 4 8.53 -44.13 52.91
N PHE A 5 9.84 -44.35 53.08
CA PHE A 5 10.81 -43.25 53.22
C PHE A 5 11.64 -42.95 51.95
N LEU A 6 11.35 -43.61 50.82
CA LEU A 6 12.11 -43.44 49.57
C LEU A 6 11.30 -42.81 48.42
N LEU A 7 10.01 -42.52 48.63
CA LEU A 7 9.13 -41.91 47.62
C LEU A 7 9.05 -40.37 47.72
N SER A 8 9.56 -39.78 48.80
CA SER A 8 9.57 -38.32 49.01
C SER A 8 10.80 -37.60 48.44
N ILE A 9 11.83 -38.33 47.97
CA ILE A 9 13.04 -37.72 47.37
C ILE A 9 12.94 -37.65 45.83
N ILE A 10 12.07 -38.45 45.20
CA ILE A 10 11.88 -38.43 43.74
C ILE A 10 10.83 -37.39 43.32
N LEU A 11 9.92 -36.97 44.21
CA LEU A 11 8.99 -35.87 43.93
C LEU A 11 9.61 -34.46 44.05
N LEU A 12 10.77 -34.32 44.70
CA LEU A 12 11.50 -33.04 44.74
C LEU A 12 12.38 -32.80 43.50
N ALA A 13 12.56 -33.81 42.65
CA ALA A 13 13.32 -33.71 41.40
C ALA A 13 12.43 -33.46 40.15
N ALA A 14 11.11 -33.40 40.33
CA ALA A 14 10.14 -33.07 39.27
C ALA A 14 9.74 -31.57 39.26
N GLY A 15 10.36 -30.74 40.11
CA GLY A 15 10.22 -29.28 40.11
C GLY A 15 11.34 -28.53 39.37
N CYS A 16 12.34 -29.24 38.83
CA CYS A 16 13.47 -28.65 38.09
C CYS A 16 13.28 -28.67 36.56
N PHE A 17 12.03 -28.70 36.09
CA PHE A 17 11.67 -28.16 34.78
C PHE A 17 11.12 -26.75 34.95
N VAL A 18 11.81 -25.93 35.76
CA VAL A 18 11.88 -24.50 35.45
C VAL A 18 12.66 -24.46 34.14
N SER A 19 11.91 -24.44 33.03
CA SER A 19 12.28 -23.73 31.80
C SER A 19 13.41 -22.77 32.11
N CYS A 20 14.60 -22.89 31.48
CA CYS A 20 15.64 -21.85 31.52
C CYS A 20 14.94 -20.49 31.47
N SER A 21 14.78 -19.87 32.64
CA SER A 21 13.85 -18.76 32.77
C SER A 21 14.53 -17.63 32.04
N ASP A 22 13.87 -17.13 31.00
CA ASP A 22 14.17 -15.85 30.38
C ASP A 22 14.13 -14.79 31.50
N GLY A 23 15.24 -14.62 32.22
CA GLY A 23 15.40 -13.56 33.20
C GLY A 23 15.64 -12.23 32.48
N PRO A 24 15.58 -11.11 33.21
CA PRO A 24 15.92 -9.80 32.65
C PRO A 24 17.39 -9.70 32.18
N ASP A 25 18.21 -10.69 32.55
CA ASP A 25 19.65 -10.67 32.28
C ASP A 25 20.03 -11.00 30.84
N SER A 26 19.18 -11.73 30.11
CA SER A 26 19.46 -12.00 28.70
C SER A 26 18.21 -12.31 27.89
N LEU A 27 18.02 -11.59 26.78
CA LEU A 27 17.08 -11.95 25.73
C LEU A 27 17.76 -12.92 24.74
N SER A 28 17.25 -14.14 24.61
CA SER A 28 17.78 -15.11 23.64
C SER A 28 17.34 -14.79 22.21
N ALA A 29 18.14 -15.17 21.20
CA ALA A 29 17.78 -15.01 19.79
C ALA A 29 16.55 -15.82 19.38
N SER A 30 16.33 -16.97 20.01
CA SER A 30 15.12 -17.77 19.80
C SER A 30 13.89 -17.04 20.34
N THR A 31 13.99 -16.48 21.56
CA THR A 31 12.94 -15.70 22.22
C THR A 31 12.60 -14.45 21.41
N ALA A 32 13.61 -13.64 21.03
CA ALA A 32 13.41 -12.44 20.22
C ALA A 32 12.68 -12.74 18.90
N LYS A 33 13.17 -13.75 18.15
CA LYS A 33 12.53 -14.21 16.90
C LYS A 33 11.08 -14.65 17.12
N LYS A 34 10.80 -15.39 18.20
CA LYS A 34 9.45 -15.89 18.51
C LYS A 34 8.50 -14.75 18.85
N LEU A 35 8.94 -13.77 19.64
CA LEU A 35 8.14 -12.63 20.08
C LEU A 35 7.75 -11.75 18.90
N ILE A 36 8.72 -11.32 18.08
CA ILE A 36 8.40 -10.50 16.90
C ILE A 36 7.53 -11.25 15.90
N LYS A 37 7.76 -12.55 15.68
CA LYS A 37 6.91 -13.36 14.80
C LYS A 37 5.48 -13.47 15.33
N LYS A 38 5.30 -13.65 16.64
CA LYS A 38 3.98 -13.69 17.28
C LYS A 38 3.25 -12.35 17.08
N GLU A 39 3.94 -11.24 17.33
CA GLU A 39 3.34 -9.92 17.22
C GLU A 39 2.96 -9.59 15.77
N LEU A 40 3.89 -9.75 14.81
CA LEU A 40 3.59 -9.47 13.41
C LEU A 40 2.47 -10.36 12.85
N LYS A 41 2.36 -11.60 13.33
CA LYS A 41 1.23 -12.47 12.99
C LYS A 41 -0.09 -11.95 13.58
N ARG A 42 -0.08 -11.45 14.82
CA ARG A 42 -1.25 -10.88 15.49
C ARG A 42 -1.82 -9.69 14.73
N ILE A 43 -0.94 -8.83 14.22
CA ILE A 43 -1.33 -7.60 13.49
C ILE A 43 -1.35 -7.77 11.96
N ASN A 44 -1.33 -9.01 11.44
CA ASN A 44 -1.33 -9.32 10.00
C ASN A 44 -0.22 -8.61 9.19
N GLN A 45 0.93 -8.32 9.79
CA GLN A 45 2.08 -7.68 9.13
C GLN A 45 3.14 -8.68 8.64
N LEU A 46 2.85 -9.98 8.67
CA LEU A 46 3.66 -10.99 7.97
C LEU A 46 3.31 -11.09 6.48
N GLU A 47 2.29 -10.38 6.01
CA GLU A 47 1.94 -10.28 4.60
C GLU A 47 2.10 -8.82 4.14
N SER A 48 2.51 -8.63 2.89
CA SER A 48 2.50 -7.33 2.23
C SER A 48 1.55 -7.34 1.05
N TYR A 49 0.93 -6.19 0.81
CA TYR A 49 -0.05 -5.99 -0.24
C TYR A 49 0.40 -4.84 -1.15
N SER A 50 0.16 -4.99 -2.44
CA SER A 50 0.41 -3.97 -3.45
C SER A 50 -0.92 -3.51 -4.03
N LYS A 51 -1.07 -2.20 -4.19
CA LYS A 51 -2.25 -1.60 -4.83
C LYS A 51 -2.16 -1.72 -6.35
N VAL A 52 -3.26 -2.13 -6.97
CA VAL A 52 -3.41 -2.21 -8.43
C VAL A 52 -4.71 -1.52 -8.80
N GLN A 53 -4.68 -0.67 -9.83
CA GLN A 53 -5.88 0.00 -10.35
C GLN A 53 -6.61 -0.92 -11.32
N ILE A 54 -7.92 -1.07 -11.11
CA ILE A 54 -8.81 -1.88 -11.92
C ILE A 54 -9.91 -0.98 -12.48
N GLY A 55 -10.25 -1.14 -13.76
CA GLY A 55 -11.24 -0.31 -14.46
C GLY A 55 -10.63 0.38 -15.68
N TYR A 56 -11.18 1.54 -16.05
CA TYR A 56 -10.74 2.37 -17.17
C TYR A 56 -10.09 3.65 -16.67
N PHE A 57 -8.82 3.89 -17.01
CA PHE A 57 -8.07 5.05 -16.50
C PHE A 57 -6.93 5.49 -17.40
N GLU A 58 -6.52 6.74 -17.26
CA GLU A 58 -5.38 7.31 -17.99
C GLU A 58 -4.05 6.85 -17.36
N CYS A 59 -3.16 6.23 -18.13
CA CYS A 59 -1.86 5.75 -17.66
C CYS A 59 -0.76 6.06 -18.69
N ASN A 60 -0.20 7.27 -18.62
CA ASN A 60 0.85 7.72 -19.55
C ASN A 60 2.26 7.23 -19.17
N ASP A 61 2.46 6.75 -17.95
CA ASP A 61 3.71 6.14 -17.50
C ASP A 61 3.92 4.76 -18.18
N ASN A 62 5.03 4.63 -18.90
CA ASN A 62 5.36 3.40 -19.63
C ASN A 62 5.79 2.25 -18.72
N ASP A 63 6.43 2.54 -17.59
CA ASP A 63 6.90 1.53 -16.64
C ASP A 63 5.72 0.94 -15.88
N ILE A 64 4.74 1.78 -15.52
CA ILE A 64 3.45 1.31 -14.97
C ILE A 64 2.75 0.44 -16.01
N ARG A 65 2.54 0.90 -17.25
CA ARG A 65 1.92 0.06 -18.30
C ARG A 65 2.68 -1.25 -18.54
N TYR A 66 4.01 -1.25 -18.42
CA TYR A 66 4.82 -2.47 -18.52
C TYR A 66 4.53 -3.44 -17.38
N LYS A 67 4.46 -2.99 -16.13
CA LYS A 67 4.05 -3.81 -14.98
C LYS A 67 2.66 -4.41 -15.20
N TYR A 68 1.71 -3.64 -15.73
CA TYR A 68 0.36 -4.14 -16.01
C TYR A 68 0.34 -5.22 -17.11
N ARG A 69 1.15 -5.07 -18.17
CA ARG A 69 1.35 -6.14 -19.17
C ARG A 69 1.94 -7.41 -18.54
N GLN A 70 2.88 -7.27 -17.61
CA GLN A 70 3.45 -8.42 -16.88
C GLN A 70 2.41 -9.08 -15.96
N LEU A 71 1.57 -8.30 -15.28
CA LEU A 71 0.48 -8.82 -14.46
C LEU A 71 -0.54 -9.58 -15.32
N ALA A 72 -0.87 -9.05 -16.51
CA ALA A 72 -1.75 -9.72 -17.46
C ALA A 72 -1.14 -11.02 -18.03
N ALA A 73 0.16 -11.03 -18.34
CA ALA A 73 0.87 -12.23 -18.75
C ALA A 73 0.93 -13.32 -17.65
N ASN A 74 0.77 -12.93 -16.38
CA ASN A 74 0.64 -13.84 -15.25
C ASN A 74 -0.82 -14.17 -14.92
N GLU A 75 -1.76 -13.77 -15.78
CA GLU A 75 -3.21 -13.95 -15.64
C GLU A 75 -3.75 -13.34 -14.35
N ILE A 76 -3.16 -12.26 -13.83
CA ILE A 76 -3.68 -11.58 -12.64
C ILE A 76 -4.79 -10.60 -13.01
N ILE A 77 -4.61 -9.90 -14.13
CA ILE A 77 -5.57 -8.93 -14.67
C ILE A 77 -5.78 -9.16 -16.17
N THR A 78 -6.88 -8.67 -16.72
CA THR A 78 -6.97 -8.35 -18.14
C THR A 78 -6.26 -7.02 -18.38
N TYR A 79 -5.77 -6.80 -19.61
CA TYR A 79 -5.11 -5.56 -19.97
C TYR A 79 -5.40 -5.21 -21.43
N GLN A 80 -5.99 -4.03 -21.62
CA GLN A 80 -6.16 -3.41 -22.93
C GLN A 80 -5.68 -1.96 -22.85
N VAL A 81 -5.19 -1.43 -23.97
CA VAL A 81 -4.71 -0.05 -24.06
C VAL A 81 -5.29 0.62 -25.29
N LYS A 82 -5.86 1.81 -25.09
CA LYS A 82 -6.30 2.71 -26.14
C LYS A 82 -5.36 3.91 -26.19
N LYS A 83 -4.84 4.22 -27.37
CA LYS A 83 -4.03 5.43 -27.61
C LYS A 83 -4.95 6.51 -28.18
N VAL A 84 -4.92 7.68 -27.59
CA VAL A 84 -5.70 8.85 -28.00
C VAL A 84 -4.78 10.05 -28.13
N MET A 85 -5.09 10.96 -29.05
CA MET A 85 -4.33 12.19 -29.20
C MET A 85 -4.96 13.30 -28.35
N LYS A 86 -4.17 13.91 -27.48
CA LYS A 86 -4.56 15.07 -26.67
C LYS A 86 -3.84 16.30 -27.19
N GLN A 87 -4.57 17.40 -27.36
CA GLN A 87 -3.94 18.68 -27.68
C GLN A 87 -3.33 19.26 -26.40
N GLU A 88 -2.01 19.45 -26.36
CA GLU A 88 -1.30 20.07 -25.24
C GLU A 88 -0.46 21.24 -25.71
N ARG A 89 -0.32 22.24 -24.84
CA ARG A 89 0.54 23.40 -25.06
C ARG A 89 1.97 23.04 -24.66
N VAL A 90 2.82 22.79 -25.66
CA VAL A 90 4.21 22.36 -25.46
C VAL A 90 5.16 23.56 -25.59
N LYS A 91 6.11 23.66 -24.66
CA LYS A 91 7.19 24.65 -24.73
C LYS A 91 8.30 24.12 -25.63
N LYS A 92 8.59 24.83 -26.72
CA LYS A 92 9.71 24.53 -27.62
C LYS A 92 10.79 25.59 -27.53
N THR A 93 12.00 25.16 -27.83
CA THR A 93 13.15 26.06 -27.99
C THR A 93 13.58 26.02 -29.44
N ARG A 94 13.62 27.17 -30.11
CA ARG A 94 14.30 27.31 -31.41
C ARG A 94 15.55 28.14 -31.24
N ILE A 95 16.54 27.84 -32.09
CA ILE A 95 17.77 28.62 -32.18
C ILE A 95 17.58 29.62 -33.32
N LYS A 96 17.56 30.91 -33.00
CA LYS A 96 17.53 31.98 -33.99
C LYS A 96 18.94 32.53 -34.21
N LYS A 97 19.29 32.80 -35.46
CA LYS A 97 20.50 33.56 -35.82
C LYS A 97 20.24 35.04 -35.56
N GLY A 98 21.03 35.66 -34.70
CA GLY A 98 21.05 37.10 -34.47
C GLY A 98 22.37 37.72 -34.91
N TYR A 99 22.41 39.05 -34.91
CA TYR A 99 23.57 39.85 -35.32
C TYR A 99 24.84 39.54 -34.50
N TRP A 100 24.70 39.19 -33.22
CA TRP A 100 25.80 38.87 -32.30
C TRP A 100 26.00 37.36 -32.06
N GLY A 101 25.34 36.51 -32.84
CA GLY A 101 25.39 35.05 -32.70
C GLY A 101 24.01 34.40 -32.54
N ASN A 102 24.02 33.11 -32.27
CA ASN A 102 22.80 32.31 -32.08
C ASN A 102 22.23 32.54 -30.67
N TYR A 103 20.92 32.80 -30.57
CA TYR A 103 20.22 32.84 -29.29
C TYR A 103 19.07 31.84 -29.25
N LYS A 104 18.78 31.35 -28.05
CA LYS A 104 17.68 30.41 -27.78
C LYS A 104 16.41 31.21 -27.50
N GLU A 105 15.36 30.94 -28.25
CA GLU A 105 14.03 31.52 -28.03
C GLU A 105 13.07 30.41 -27.61
N ASN A 106 12.39 30.63 -26.48
CA ASN A 106 11.33 29.74 -26.02
C ASN A 106 9.99 30.24 -26.55
N TYR A 107 9.19 29.35 -27.12
CA TYR A 107 7.84 29.65 -27.57
C TYR A 107 6.92 28.48 -27.22
N TRP A 108 5.62 28.75 -27.19
CA TRP A 108 4.60 27.75 -26.95
C TRP A 108 3.92 27.39 -28.25
N THR A 109 3.66 26.11 -28.47
CA THR A 109 2.89 25.60 -29.60
C THR A 109 1.87 24.59 -29.10
N ASN A 110 0.73 24.49 -29.76
CA ASN A 110 -0.23 23.43 -29.49
C ASN A 110 0.18 22.20 -30.31
N GLU A 111 0.38 21.06 -29.65
CA GLU A 111 0.74 19.81 -30.31
C GLU A 111 -0.19 18.70 -29.85
N PHE A 112 -0.46 17.76 -30.74
CA PHE A 112 -1.16 16.54 -30.39
C PHE A 112 -0.15 15.55 -29.81
N VAL A 113 -0.26 15.30 -28.51
CA VAL A 113 0.55 14.33 -27.78
C VAL A 113 -0.24 13.02 -27.58
N PRO A 114 0.41 11.85 -27.70
CA PRO A 114 -0.26 10.58 -27.47
C PRO A 114 -0.45 10.34 -25.97
N VAL A 115 -1.71 10.12 -25.59
CA VAL A 115 -2.15 9.72 -24.26
C VAL A 115 -2.67 8.29 -24.31
N TYR A 116 -2.48 7.54 -23.24
CA TYR A 116 -2.84 6.13 -23.16
C TYR A 116 -3.87 5.90 -22.07
N PHE A 117 -5.03 5.38 -22.46
CA PHE A 117 -6.03 4.86 -21.53
C PHE A 117 -5.90 3.35 -21.43
N VAL A 118 -5.97 2.83 -20.21
CA VAL A 118 -5.82 1.42 -19.89
C VAL A 118 -7.13 0.89 -19.36
N THR A 119 -7.56 -0.27 -19.84
CA THR A 119 -8.68 -1.03 -19.29
C THR A 119 -8.17 -2.31 -18.64
N THR A 120 -8.48 -2.50 -17.36
CA THR A 120 -8.07 -3.67 -16.58
C THR A 120 -9.24 -4.23 -15.78
N ALA A 121 -9.26 -5.55 -15.60
CA ALA A 121 -10.21 -6.26 -14.75
C ALA A 121 -9.47 -7.40 -14.03
N LEU A 122 -9.84 -7.73 -12.79
CA LEU A 122 -9.29 -8.91 -12.12
C LEU A 122 -9.76 -10.18 -12.82
N THR A 123 -8.83 -11.10 -13.06
CA THR A 123 -9.16 -12.47 -13.46
C THR A 123 -9.56 -13.30 -12.23
N GLU A 124 -10.02 -14.54 -12.43
CA GLU A 124 -10.24 -15.50 -11.34
C GLU A 124 -8.99 -15.78 -10.49
N LYS A 125 -7.79 -15.69 -11.09
CA LYS A 125 -6.53 -15.85 -10.37
C LYS A 125 -6.16 -14.60 -9.58
N GLY A 126 -6.43 -13.41 -10.13
CA GLY A 126 -6.25 -12.14 -9.44
C GLY A 126 -7.17 -11.98 -8.24
N LYS A 127 -8.45 -12.36 -8.37
CA LYS A 127 -9.43 -12.30 -7.27
C LYS A 127 -9.00 -13.08 -6.03
N LYS A 128 -8.33 -14.23 -6.20
CA LYS A 128 -7.79 -15.04 -5.09
C LYS A 128 -6.67 -14.36 -4.30
N LEU A 129 -6.10 -13.28 -4.82
CA LEU A 129 -5.05 -12.50 -4.16
C LEU A 129 -5.61 -11.26 -3.47
N VAL A 130 -6.90 -10.93 -3.64
CA VAL A 130 -7.50 -9.75 -3.02
C VAL A 130 -7.44 -9.89 -1.51
N TYR A 131 -6.94 -8.84 -0.85
CA TYR A 131 -7.00 -8.72 0.59
C TYR A 131 -8.32 -8.12 1.01
N GLU A 132 -9.07 -8.88 1.81
CA GLU A 132 -10.19 -8.36 2.59
C GLU A 132 -9.67 -8.12 4.00
N GLU A 133 -9.80 -6.88 4.48
CA GLU A 133 -9.39 -6.52 5.84
C GLU A 133 -10.17 -7.37 6.84
N LYS A 134 -9.47 -8.24 7.56
CA LYS A 134 -10.06 -9.05 8.62
C LYS A 134 -9.99 -8.27 9.91
N GLU A 135 -11.12 -8.11 10.58
CA GLU A 135 -11.16 -7.60 11.95
C GLU A 135 -10.21 -8.43 12.81
N ILE A 136 -9.27 -7.75 13.47
CA ILE A 136 -8.31 -8.40 14.37
C ILE A 136 -9.09 -8.79 15.61
N GLU A 137 -9.31 -10.09 15.81
CA GLU A 137 -9.82 -10.56 17.09
C GLU A 137 -8.79 -10.25 18.18
N PRO A 138 -9.18 -9.56 19.27
CA PRO A 138 -8.29 -9.32 20.40
C PRO A 138 -7.81 -10.66 20.97
N SER A 139 -6.58 -10.69 21.49
CA SER A 139 -6.06 -11.90 22.15
C SER A 139 -6.92 -12.30 23.35
N GLU A 140 -6.87 -13.55 23.81
CA GLU A 140 -7.56 -13.95 25.06
C GLU A 140 -7.15 -13.06 26.24
N ASP A 141 -5.86 -12.71 26.35
CA ASP A 141 -5.35 -11.77 27.35
C ASP A 141 -5.98 -10.36 27.24
N GLU A 142 -6.24 -9.86 26.03
CA GLU A 142 -6.90 -8.57 25.79
C GLU A 142 -8.43 -8.65 26.01
N LYS A 143 -9.04 -9.82 25.75
CA LYS A 143 -10.44 -10.09 26.05
C LYS A 143 -10.68 -10.10 27.56
N GLU A 144 -9.78 -10.72 28.34
CA GLU A 144 -9.82 -10.74 29.81
C GLU A 144 -9.65 -9.32 30.41
N LEU A 145 -8.73 -8.50 29.89
CA LEU A 145 -8.57 -7.09 30.31
C LEU A 145 -9.78 -6.20 30.02
N ARG A 146 -10.57 -6.52 28.97
CA ARG A 146 -11.80 -5.78 28.63
C ARG A 146 -12.99 -6.16 29.50
N LEU A 147 -13.05 -7.40 29.99
CA LEU A 147 -14.10 -7.88 30.90
C LEU A 147 -14.11 -7.08 32.22
N ASP A 148 -12.95 -6.63 32.69
CA ASP A 148 -12.81 -5.81 33.90
C ASP A 148 -13.29 -4.36 33.72
N PHE A 149 -13.57 -3.93 32.48
CA PHE A 149 -13.94 -2.55 32.11
C PHE A 149 -15.31 -2.44 31.41
N GLU A 150 -16.19 -3.44 31.50
CA GLU A 150 -17.60 -3.24 31.13
C GLU A 150 -18.26 -2.27 32.12
N VAL A 151 -18.13 -0.98 31.79
CA VAL A 151 -18.84 0.10 32.47
C VAL A 151 -20.32 -0.10 32.18
N ASP A 152 -21.10 -0.39 33.22
CA ASP A 152 -22.55 -0.41 33.16
C ASP A 152 -23.07 0.99 32.80
N LYS A 153 -23.22 1.23 31.48
CA LYS A 153 -23.66 2.50 30.92
C LYS A 153 -25.07 2.89 31.39
N SER A 154 -25.86 1.97 31.94
CA SER A 154 -27.17 2.27 32.52
C SER A 154 -27.09 3.14 33.78
N LYS A 155 -25.92 3.22 34.42
CA LYS A 155 -25.66 4.07 35.60
C LYS A 155 -25.37 5.53 35.25
N PHE A 156 -25.25 5.86 33.96
CA PHE A 156 -24.83 7.16 33.48
C PHE A 156 -25.99 7.83 32.72
N PRO A 157 -26.53 8.96 33.20
CA PRO A 157 -27.72 9.59 32.62
C PRO A 157 -27.53 10.05 31.17
N GLU A 158 -26.30 10.37 30.76
CA GLU A 158 -25.93 10.73 29.39
C GLU A 158 -26.20 9.61 28.37
N ALA A 159 -26.20 8.33 28.78
CA ALA A 159 -26.47 7.21 27.89
C ALA A 159 -27.94 7.11 27.46
N SER A 160 -28.84 7.88 28.08
CA SER A 160 -30.27 7.95 27.74
C SER A 160 -30.62 9.02 26.70
N VAL A 161 -29.65 9.86 26.32
CA VAL A 161 -29.85 10.93 25.33
C VAL A 161 -29.79 10.32 23.93
N LYS A 162 -30.94 10.24 23.26
CA LYS A 162 -31.01 9.83 21.86
C LYS A 162 -30.33 10.88 20.99
N GLU A 163 -29.49 10.41 20.07
CA GLU A 163 -28.84 11.24 19.07
C GLU A 163 -29.92 11.94 18.23
N LYS A 164 -29.86 13.28 18.16
CA LYS A 164 -30.73 14.06 17.29
C LYS A 164 -30.17 13.94 15.88
N GLU A 165 -30.90 13.28 14.98
CA GLU A 165 -30.65 13.36 13.54
C GLU A 165 -30.78 14.83 13.12
N PHE A 166 -29.69 15.40 12.62
CA PHE A 166 -29.71 16.71 11.99
C PHE A 166 -30.41 16.57 10.63
N PRO A 167 -31.39 17.43 10.31
CA PRO A 167 -32.01 17.41 8.99
C PRO A 167 -30.99 17.86 7.92
N ASP A 168 -30.91 17.10 6.83
CA ASP A 168 -30.20 17.47 5.61
C ASP A 168 -30.84 18.71 4.99
N GLU A 169 -30.20 19.87 5.14
CA GLU A 169 -30.57 21.07 4.38
C GLU A 169 -30.02 20.95 2.96
N THR A 170 -30.90 20.56 2.03
CA THR A 170 -30.77 20.98 0.64
C THR A 170 -31.53 22.30 0.45
N THR A 171 -30.90 23.23 -0.27
CA THR A 171 -31.39 24.11 -1.35
C THR A 171 -31.04 25.59 -1.14
N SER A 172 -30.24 26.14 -2.05
CA SER A 172 -30.30 27.54 -2.47
C SER A 172 -29.76 27.65 -3.89
N GLU A 173 -30.67 27.89 -4.83
CA GLU A 173 -30.39 28.27 -6.21
C GLU A 173 -29.97 29.75 -6.33
N ASN A 174 -29.35 30.04 -7.48
CA ASN A 174 -29.27 31.30 -8.23
C ASN A 174 -28.20 32.35 -7.88
N ALA A 175 -27.26 32.51 -8.82
CA ALA A 175 -26.96 33.80 -9.46
C ALA A 175 -26.34 33.58 -10.87
N GLU A 176 -27.10 33.90 -11.92
CA GLU A 176 -26.61 34.31 -13.26
C GLU A 176 -25.86 35.68 -13.10
N GLU A 177 -25.05 36.26 -13.99
CA GLU A 177 -24.92 36.24 -15.45
C GLU A 177 -23.70 37.14 -15.84
N ASN A 178 -23.31 37.07 -17.12
CA ASN A 178 -22.57 38.05 -17.96
C ASN A 178 -21.01 38.05 -17.93
N GLY A 179 -20.30 38.06 -19.06
CA GLY A 179 -20.71 38.34 -20.44
C GLY A 179 -19.64 37.95 -21.47
N ALA A 180 -20.11 37.94 -22.72
CA ALA A 180 -19.43 37.53 -23.95
C ALA A 180 -18.44 38.57 -24.50
N ASP A 181 -17.52 38.12 -25.36
CA ASP A 181 -17.08 38.84 -26.55
C ASP A 181 -16.56 37.82 -27.59
N GLU A 182 -17.17 37.86 -28.78
CA GLU A 182 -16.72 37.31 -30.08
C GLU A 182 -16.53 38.51 -31.03
N PRO A 183 -16.05 38.34 -32.27
CA PRO A 183 -14.83 37.68 -32.74
C PRO A 183 -14.02 38.65 -33.62
N GLU A 184 -12.75 38.37 -33.95
CA GLU A 184 -12.13 39.01 -35.12
C GLU A 184 -11.45 37.97 -36.03
N GLU A 185 -12.02 37.92 -37.23
CA GLU A 185 -11.67 37.21 -38.46
C GLU A 185 -10.46 37.89 -39.10
N TYR A 186 -9.46 37.13 -39.58
CA TYR A 186 -8.54 37.65 -40.61
C TYR A 186 -7.82 36.52 -41.39
N ASP A 187 -8.26 36.39 -42.63
CA ASP A 187 -7.64 35.98 -43.91
C ASP A 187 -6.41 35.03 -43.97
N GLU A 188 -6.62 33.90 -44.64
CA GLU A 188 -5.60 33.10 -45.35
C GLU A 188 -4.94 33.90 -46.49
N PRO A 189 -3.68 33.59 -46.85
CA PRO A 189 -3.53 32.80 -48.08
C PRO A 189 -2.39 31.75 -48.07
N GLU A 190 -2.76 30.61 -48.65
CA GLU A 190 -2.13 29.74 -49.67
C GLU A 190 -0.69 29.20 -49.54
N ASP A 191 -0.66 27.88 -49.84
CA ASP A 191 0.39 27.02 -50.39
C ASP A 191 1.45 26.43 -49.46
N TYR A 192 1.12 25.25 -48.92
CA TYR A 192 2.10 24.17 -48.81
C TYR A 192 1.47 22.79 -49.03
N ASP A 193 1.59 22.30 -50.27
CA ASP A 193 1.35 20.92 -50.66
C ASP A 193 2.23 19.97 -49.83
N ALA A 194 1.60 19.04 -49.10
CA ALA A 194 2.28 17.90 -48.50
C ALA A 194 1.38 16.65 -48.58
N PRO A 195 1.96 15.48 -48.83
CA PRO A 195 1.36 14.40 -49.61
C PRO A 195 0.25 13.64 -48.88
N GLU A 196 -0.73 13.20 -49.68
CA GLU A 196 -1.82 12.28 -49.30
C GLU A 196 -1.26 10.99 -48.67
N GLY A 197 -1.58 10.83 -47.39
CA GLY A 197 -1.70 9.53 -46.75
C GLY A 197 -3.03 9.53 -46.01
N ASP A 198 -3.91 8.60 -46.35
CA ASP A 198 -5.26 8.49 -45.78
C ASP A 198 -5.21 8.33 -44.25
N PHE A 199 -5.44 9.42 -43.54
CA PHE A 199 -5.71 9.42 -42.11
C PHE A 199 -7.01 10.19 -41.90
N GLU A 200 -8.06 9.49 -41.49
CA GLU A 200 -9.33 10.10 -41.11
C GLU A 200 -9.11 11.06 -39.92
N TYR A 201 -9.17 12.36 -40.21
CA TYR A 201 -9.21 13.42 -39.21
C TYR A 201 -10.61 13.50 -38.61
N VAL A 202 -10.77 13.10 -37.34
CA VAL A 202 -12.04 13.23 -36.62
C VAL A 202 -12.09 14.59 -35.90
N LYS A 203 -13.12 15.38 -36.20
CA LYS A 203 -13.23 16.83 -35.92
C LYS A 203 -14.24 17.19 -34.81
N ASP A 204 -14.49 16.32 -33.84
CA ASP A 204 -15.54 16.56 -32.81
C ASP A 204 -15.02 16.26 -31.40
N ALA A 205 -14.91 17.31 -30.54
CA ALA A 205 -14.47 17.31 -29.13
C ALA A 205 -13.31 16.32 -28.86
N PRO A 206 -12.05 16.80 -28.74
CA PRO A 206 -10.87 15.98 -28.96
C PRO A 206 -11.05 14.68 -28.18
N GLU A 207 -10.99 13.54 -28.88
CA GLU A 207 -11.35 12.20 -28.37
C GLU A 207 -10.87 11.93 -26.93
N TYR A 208 -9.78 12.57 -26.52
CA TYR A 208 -9.31 12.66 -25.13
C TYR A 208 -10.39 13.04 -24.12
N ASP A 209 -11.15 14.12 -24.30
CA ASP A 209 -12.13 14.59 -23.30
C ASP A 209 -13.28 13.60 -23.13
N LYS A 210 -13.68 12.94 -24.24
CA LYS A 210 -14.67 11.85 -24.22
C LYS A 210 -14.15 10.65 -23.44
N GLU A 211 -12.90 10.23 -23.68
CA GLU A 211 -12.29 9.14 -22.93
C GLU A 211 -12.06 9.49 -21.45
N LYS A 212 -11.64 10.73 -21.18
CA LYS A 212 -11.41 11.21 -19.82
C LYS A 212 -12.69 11.23 -19.00
N ALA A 213 -13.82 11.59 -19.61
CA ALA A 213 -15.13 11.55 -18.96
C ALA A 213 -15.60 10.12 -18.61
N ASN A 214 -15.09 9.10 -19.32
CA ASN A 214 -15.41 7.69 -19.06
C ASN A 214 -14.50 7.05 -17.99
N GLU A 215 -13.51 7.78 -17.47
CA GLU A 215 -12.57 7.27 -16.47
C GLU A 215 -13.31 6.81 -15.21
N LYS A 216 -13.19 5.51 -14.91
CA LYS A 216 -13.77 4.88 -13.74
C LYS A 216 -12.90 3.71 -13.35
N TYR A 217 -12.26 3.84 -12.20
CA TYR A 217 -11.38 2.82 -11.66
C TYR A 217 -11.50 2.72 -10.14
N GLU A 218 -11.01 1.62 -9.59
CA GLU A 218 -10.84 1.38 -8.17
C GLU A 218 -9.44 0.86 -7.90
N GLU A 219 -8.92 1.10 -6.69
CA GLU A 219 -7.68 0.49 -6.22
C GLU A 219 -8.00 -0.76 -5.42
N VAL A 220 -7.48 -1.91 -5.86
CA VAL A 220 -7.56 -3.17 -5.12
C VAL A 220 -6.21 -3.51 -4.50
N SER A 221 -6.24 -3.92 -3.24
CA SER A 221 -5.05 -4.42 -2.54
C SER A 221 -4.87 -5.92 -2.83
N LEU A 222 -3.79 -6.27 -3.52
CA LEU A 222 -3.47 -7.66 -3.85
C LEU A 222 -2.27 -8.15 -3.03
N LEU A 223 -2.35 -9.39 -2.53
CA LEU A 223 -1.26 -10.06 -1.82
C LEU A 223 -0.01 -10.09 -2.69
N ALA A 224 1.02 -9.40 -2.22
CA ALA A 224 2.30 -9.29 -2.88
C ALA A 224 3.27 -10.35 -2.35
N ASN A 225 3.49 -10.37 -1.03
CA ASN A 225 4.46 -11.27 -0.42
C ASN A 225 4.01 -11.75 0.96
N ALA A 226 4.48 -12.95 1.34
CA ALA A 226 4.49 -13.43 2.71
C ALA A 226 5.94 -13.45 3.23
N TRP A 227 6.11 -12.99 4.46
CA TRP A 227 7.37 -12.84 5.16
C TRP A 227 7.51 -13.89 6.26
N ASN A 228 8.72 -14.41 6.41
CA ASN A 228 9.10 -15.22 7.55
C ASN A 228 10.22 -14.51 8.32
N VAL A 229 10.14 -14.58 9.65
CA VAL A 229 11.24 -14.14 10.52
C VAL A 229 12.32 -15.23 10.48
N GLU A 230 13.39 -15.01 9.73
CA GLU A 230 14.45 -16.00 9.54
C GLU A 230 15.31 -16.09 10.81
N LYS A 231 15.83 -14.96 11.27
CA LYS A 231 16.85 -14.91 12.32
C LYS A 231 16.79 -13.63 13.13
N ALA A 232 17.04 -13.74 14.45
CA ALA A 232 17.42 -12.62 15.29
C ALA A 232 18.93 -12.68 15.58
N ARG A 233 19.62 -11.54 15.57
CA ARG A 233 21.06 -11.42 15.87
C ARG A 233 21.37 -10.08 16.52
N ASN A 234 22.62 -9.90 16.95
CA ASN A 234 23.12 -8.66 17.53
C ASN A 234 22.18 -8.13 18.63
N ILE A 235 21.87 -9.01 19.58
CA ILE A 235 20.97 -8.68 20.69
C ILE A 235 21.78 -7.93 21.72
N LEU A 236 21.36 -6.71 22.01
CA LEU A 236 22.05 -5.79 22.90
C LEU A 236 21.11 -5.38 24.01
N LYS A 237 21.52 -5.60 25.26
CA LYS A 237 20.83 -5.03 26.42
C LYS A 237 21.03 -3.51 26.39
N THR A 238 19.93 -2.75 26.40
CA THR A 238 19.94 -1.28 26.35
C THR A 238 19.62 -0.64 27.69
N GLY A 239 19.09 -1.42 28.64
CA GLY A 239 18.76 -1.01 30.00
C GLY A 239 18.46 -2.23 30.86
N ASP A 240 18.13 -2.04 32.14
CA ASP A 240 17.93 -3.16 33.07
C ASP A 240 16.83 -4.14 32.62
N PHE A 241 15.82 -3.61 31.93
CA PHE A 241 14.65 -4.34 31.43
C PHE A 241 14.40 -4.13 29.94
N THR A 242 15.39 -3.66 29.18
CA THR A 242 15.21 -3.37 27.75
C THR A 242 16.35 -3.96 26.92
N ALA A 243 16.01 -4.41 25.72
CA ALA A 243 16.95 -4.94 24.76
C ALA A 243 16.58 -4.54 23.34
N THR A 244 17.56 -4.55 22.45
CA THR A 244 17.38 -4.38 21.01
C THR A 244 17.90 -5.59 20.27
N ALA A 245 17.32 -5.89 19.11
CA ALA A 245 17.82 -6.93 18.22
C ALA A 245 17.80 -6.47 16.75
N GLU A 246 18.69 -7.05 15.96
CA GLU A 246 18.56 -7.04 14.51
C GLU A 246 17.78 -8.28 14.06
N ILE A 247 16.77 -8.06 13.23
CA ILE A 247 15.89 -9.12 12.71
C ILE A 247 16.10 -9.24 11.20
N ILE A 248 16.38 -10.46 10.75
CA ILE A 248 16.44 -10.82 9.33
C ILE A 248 15.10 -11.43 8.96
N PHE A 249 14.42 -10.77 8.04
CA PHE A 249 13.22 -11.27 7.38
C PHE A 249 13.61 -11.89 6.06
N GLU A 250 12.90 -12.95 5.69
CA GLU A 250 13.00 -13.62 4.40
C GLU A 250 11.64 -13.61 3.73
N VAL A 251 11.62 -13.33 2.43
CA VAL A 251 10.41 -13.50 1.61
C VAL A 251 10.16 -15.00 1.46
N GLU A 252 9.22 -15.52 2.24
CA GLU A 252 8.80 -16.93 2.20
C GLU A 252 8.11 -17.24 0.89
N LYS A 253 7.23 -16.34 0.44
CA LYS A 253 6.48 -16.50 -0.80
C LYS A 253 6.19 -15.15 -1.44
N ALA A 254 6.70 -14.95 -2.66
CA ALA A 254 6.38 -13.83 -3.53
C ALA A 254 5.36 -14.26 -4.58
N THR A 255 4.23 -13.57 -4.65
CA THR A 255 3.26 -13.72 -5.74
C THR A 255 3.80 -13.05 -7.02
N PRO A 256 3.18 -13.27 -8.20
CA PRO A 256 3.49 -12.46 -9.37
C PRO A 256 3.37 -10.95 -9.09
N VAL A 257 2.40 -10.55 -8.25
CA VAL A 257 2.22 -9.15 -7.84
C VAL A 257 3.46 -8.65 -7.09
N GLY A 258 3.95 -9.38 -6.09
CA GLY A 258 5.15 -8.97 -5.34
C GLY A 258 6.43 -8.89 -6.20
N ARG A 259 6.59 -9.81 -7.16
CA ARG A 259 7.73 -9.76 -8.11
C ARG A 259 7.66 -8.54 -9.04
N ILE A 260 6.48 -8.25 -9.57
CA ILE A 260 6.29 -7.21 -10.61
C ILE A 260 6.21 -5.81 -9.99
N MET A 261 5.45 -5.67 -8.90
CA MET A 261 5.17 -4.37 -8.30
C MET A 261 6.31 -3.92 -7.39
N GLU A 262 6.84 -4.84 -6.57
CA GLU A 262 7.82 -4.54 -5.51
C GLU A 262 9.23 -5.06 -5.80
N GLY A 263 9.43 -5.85 -6.87
CA GLY A 263 10.72 -6.46 -7.17
C GLY A 263 11.17 -7.49 -6.13
N ARG A 264 10.23 -8.12 -5.42
CA ARG A 264 10.51 -9.09 -4.34
C ARG A 264 10.50 -10.52 -4.85
N TYR A 265 11.50 -11.30 -4.47
CA TYR A 265 11.65 -12.69 -4.88
C TYR A 265 11.77 -13.62 -3.68
N ASN A 266 11.34 -14.88 -3.84
CA ASN A 266 11.49 -15.91 -2.82
C ASN A 266 12.94 -16.01 -2.33
N GLY A 267 13.13 -16.10 -1.03
CA GLY A 267 14.46 -16.19 -0.41
C GLY A 267 15.21 -14.87 -0.30
N GLN A 268 14.65 -13.76 -0.81
CA GLN A 268 15.25 -12.45 -0.61
C GLN A 268 15.18 -12.06 0.87
N ARG A 269 16.30 -11.56 1.40
CA ARG A 269 16.44 -11.23 2.82
C ARG A 269 16.51 -9.72 3.04
N VAL A 270 15.86 -9.27 4.11
CA VAL A 270 15.87 -7.87 4.55
C VAL A 270 16.25 -7.82 6.02
N LEU A 271 17.17 -6.91 6.35
CA LEU A 271 17.59 -6.66 7.73
C LEU A 271 16.82 -5.47 8.29
N MET A 272 16.06 -5.69 9.37
CA MET A 272 15.49 -4.64 10.20
C MET A 272 16.35 -4.49 11.46
N LYS A 273 16.85 -3.28 11.68
CA LYS A 273 17.69 -2.95 12.84
C LYS A 273 16.83 -2.30 13.93
N GLY A 274 17.31 -2.36 15.17
CA GLY A 274 16.74 -1.60 16.27
C GLY A 274 15.34 -2.05 16.69
N GLN A 275 15.05 -3.35 16.62
CA GLN A 275 13.78 -3.90 17.10
C GLN A 275 13.82 -3.96 18.63
N ASN A 276 12.88 -3.31 19.30
CA ASN A 276 12.87 -3.11 20.76
C ASN A 276 12.15 -4.25 21.49
N TYR A 277 12.65 -4.57 22.68
CA TYR A 277 12.07 -5.55 23.58
C TYR A 277 12.10 -5.03 25.00
N VAL A 278 11.03 -5.28 25.75
CA VAL A 278 10.87 -4.88 27.15
C VAL A 278 10.63 -6.13 28.00
N PHE A 279 11.23 -6.19 29.18
CA PHE A 279 11.01 -7.25 30.14
C PHE A 279 10.02 -6.79 31.22
N TYR A 280 8.95 -7.55 31.40
CA TYR A 280 8.01 -7.37 32.50
C TYR A 280 8.15 -8.53 33.49
N GLN A 281 8.09 -8.25 34.79
CA GLN A 281 8.27 -9.27 35.83
C GLN A 281 7.21 -10.38 35.79
N ASP A 282 5.99 -10.04 35.35
CA ASP A 282 4.84 -10.92 35.23
C ASP A 282 4.75 -11.62 33.86
N LYS A 283 5.17 -10.94 32.77
CA LYS A 283 5.00 -11.43 31.38
C LYS A 283 6.29 -11.91 30.70
N GLY A 284 7.45 -11.65 31.29
CA GLY A 284 8.75 -11.88 30.66
C GLY A 284 9.05 -10.86 29.56
N TRP A 285 9.92 -11.24 28.62
CA TRP A 285 10.25 -10.40 27.46
C TRP A 285 9.06 -10.28 26.49
N THR A 286 8.81 -9.05 26.03
CA THR A 286 7.82 -8.71 25.02
C THR A 286 8.46 -7.87 23.92
N PHE A 287 8.00 -8.04 22.68
CA PHE A 287 8.41 -7.17 21.58
C PHE A 287 7.60 -5.86 21.65
N GLU A 288 8.31 -4.73 21.57
CA GLU A 288 7.70 -3.41 21.56
C GLU A 288 7.84 -2.82 20.16
N LYS A 289 6.70 -2.50 19.54
CA LYS A 289 6.68 -1.89 18.21
C LYS A 289 7.25 -0.47 18.33
N SER A 290 8.31 -0.17 17.58
CA SER A 290 8.71 1.21 17.36
C SER A 290 7.62 1.92 16.57
N GLU A 291 7.06 3.00 17.13
CA GLU A 291 6.18 3.94 16.42
C GLU A 291 6.86 4.54 15.18
#